data_AF-A0A917XRY7-F1
#
_entry.id   AF-A0A917XRY7-F1
#
_cell.length_a   1.000
_cell.length_b   1.000
_cell.length_c   1.000
_cell.angle_alpha   90.00
_cell.angle_beta   90.00
_cell.angle_gamma   90.00
#
_symmetry.space_group_name_H-M   'P 1'
#
loop_
_entity.id
_entity.type
_entity.pdbx_description
1 polymer ?
#
loop_
_entity_poly.entity_id
_entity_poly.type
_entity_poly.pdbx_seq_one_letter_code
_entity_poly.pdbx_strand_id
1 'polypeptide(L)'
;MPSGSAGGAIWYQLTQAGAELGPVVDALSWWGMRHAWRPPRPGEPLHIEHLLRANVEAIARTGHDREHACRQLDFGPDGRYVIEGGEDGWRLEDGLAARPPDVTVTGPAAAWPHFTMEPTAFRASALGFALTGPAPARARFLRLLRAFPRTVGQDT
;
A
#
# COMPACT_ATOMS: atom_id res chain seq x y z
N MET A 1 26.42 -20.24 36.82
CA MET A 1 25.29 -21.16 36.60
C MET A 1 24.17 -20.38 35.92
N PRO A 2 23.56 -20.90 34.85
CA PRO A 2 23.73 -20.33 33.50
C PRO A 2 22.68 -19.30 33.07
N SER A 3 23.14 -18.46 32.13
CA SER A 3 22.42 -17.45 31.37
C SER A 3 21.46 -18.09 30.36
N GLY A 4 20.19 -17.65 30.34
CA GLY A 4 19.16 -18.09 29.40
C GLY A 4 19.26 -17.36 28.06
N SER A 5 19.90 -18.03 27.10
CA SER A 5 19.71 -17.98 25.64
C SER A 5 18.91 -16.82 25.02
N ALA A 6 19.64 -15.96 24.30
CA ALA A 6 19.08 -15.14 23.22
C ALA A 6 18.50 -16.05 22.13
N GLY A 7 17.20 -15.91 21.85
CA GLY A 7 16.55 -16.61 20.73
C GLY A 7 17.11 -16.10 19.40
N GLY A 8 17.83 -16.95 18.69
CA GLY A 8 18.33 -16.65 17.35
C GLY A 8 17.16 -16.53 16.37
N ALA A 9 17.01 -15.36 15.75
CA ALA A 9 16.05 -15.18 14.67
C ALA A 9 16.47 -16.04 13.47
N ILE A 10 15.57 -16.93 13.03
CA ILE A 10 15.75 -17.69 11.79
C ILE A 10 15.21 -16.82 10.65
N TRP A 11 16.11 -16.41 9.76
CA TRP A 11 15.76 -15.66 8.56
C TRP A 11 15.46 -16.64 7.43
N TYR A 12 14.20 -16.68 7.00
CA TYR A 12 13.80 -17.45 5.83
C TYR A 12 14.04 -16.60 4.57
N GLN A 13 14.66 -17.21 3.57
CA GLN A 13 14.75 -16.67 2.22
C GLN A 13 14.09 -17.63 1.24
N LEU A 14 13.44 -17.09 0.20
CA LEU A 14 12.91 -17.90 -0.89
C LEU A 14 14.05 -18.61 -1.62
N THR A 15 13.82 -19.87 -2.01
CA THR A 15 14.69 -20.55 -2.97
C THR A 15 14.55 -19.89 -4.34
N GLN A 16 15.49 -20.15 -5.26
CA GLN A 16 15.37 -19.69 -6.64
C GLN A 16 14.04 -20.15 -7.27
N ALA A 17 13.68 -21.42 -7.11
CA ALA A 17 12.40 -21.95 -7.59
C ALA A 17 11.19 -21.23 -6.96
N GLY A 18 11.30 -20.82 -5.69
CA GLY A 18 10.27 -20.00 -5.05
C GLY A 18 10.18 -18.59 -5.64
N ALA A 19 11.31 -17.97 -5.95
CA ALA A 19 11.36 -16.66 -6.60
C ALA A 19 10.78 -16.69 -8.03
N GLU A 20 10.99 -17.79 -8.76
CA GLU A 20 10.45 -18.00 -10.11
C GLU A 20 8.91 -18.05 -10.14
N LEU A 21 8.24 -18.32 -9.02
CA LEU A 21 6.77 -18.29 -8.92
C LEU A 21 6.18 -16.87 -8.80
N GLY A 22 7.02 -15.85 -8.58
CA GLY A 22 6.59 -14.45 -8.41
C GLY A 22 5.55 -14.00 -9.45
N PRO A 23 5.79 -14.14 -10.76
CA PRO A 23 4.84 -13.71 -11.79
C PRO A 23 3.46 -14.38 -11.70
N VAL A 24 3.38 -15.64 -11.26
CA VAL A 24 2.10 -16.35 -11.09
C VAL A 24 1.36 -15.82 -9.87
N VAL A 25 2.07 -15.60 -8.76
CA VAL A 25 1.51 -15.00 -7.56
C VAL A 25 1.00 -13.58 -7.83
N ASP A 26 1.74 -12.79 -8.61
CA ASP A 26 1.33 -11.45 -9.02
C ASP A 26 0.08 -11.50 -9.92
N ALA A 27 0.04 -12.42 -10.89
CA ALA A 27 -1.12 -12.60 -11.76
C ALA A 27 -2.38 -13.04 -10.99
N LEU A 28 -2.26 -13.94 -10.01
CA LEU A 28 -3.36 -14.37 -9.16
C LEU A 28 -3.82 -13.25 -8.22
N SER A 29 -2.88 -12.50 -7.63
CA SER A 29 -3.17 -11.31 -6.82
C SER A 29 -3.98 -10.29 -7.62
N TRP A 30 -3.55 -10.02 -8.84
CA TRP A 30 -4.23 -9.12 -9.76
C TRP A 30 -5.63 -9.60 -10.15
N TRP A 31 -5.76 -10.88 -10.51
CA TRP A 31 -7.06 -11.48 -10.80
C TRP A 31 -8.00 -11.36 -9.60
N GLY A 32 -7.54 -11.70 -8.40
CA GLY A 32 -8.32 -11.59 -7.16
C GLY A 32 -8.77 -10.16 -6.88
N MET A 33 -7.89 -9.17 -7.11
CA MET A 33 -8.23 -7.75 -6.99
C MET A 33 -9.36 -7.35 -7.95
N ARG A 34 -9.32 -7.80 -9.20
CA ARG A 34 -10.33 -7.43 -10.20
C ARG A 34 -11.70 -8.07 -9.95
N HIS A 35 -11.71 -9.36 -9.60
CA HIS A 35 -12.92 -10.17 -9.64
C HIS A 35 -13.45 -10.59 -8.27
N ALA A 36 -12.61 -10.57 -7.22
CA ALA A 36 -12.95 -11.04 -5.88
C ALA A 36 -12.81 -9.96 -4.80
N TRP A 37 -12.38 -8.75 -5.16
CA TRP A 37 -12.23 -7.68 -4.18
C TRP A 37 -13.56 -7.33 -3.51
N ARG A 38 -13.50 -7.31 -2.19
CA ARG A 38 -14.48 -6.66 -1.33
C ARG A 38 -13.75 -6.09 -0.12
N PRO A 39 -14.30 -5.05 0.54
CA PRO A 39 -13.81 -4.66 1.85
C PRO A 39 -13.78 -5.84 2.84
N PRO A 40 -12.78 -5.89 3.76
CA PRO A 40 -12.77 -6.84 4.85
C PRO A 40 -14.05 -6.74 5.69
N ARG A 41 -14.58 -7.88 6.14
CA ARG A 41 -15.70 -7.92 7.09
C ARG A 41 -15.21 -7.65 8.52
N PRO A 42 -16.10 -7.25 9.43
CA PRO A 42 -15.75 -7.17 10.85
C PRO A 42 -15.11 -8.47 11.35
N GLY A 43 -13.93 -8.36 11.95
CA GLY A 43 -13.17 -9.49 12.48
C GLY A 43 -12.29 -10.24 11.46
N GLU A 44 -12.37 -9.92 10.16
CA GLU A 44 -11.40 -10.45 9.19
C GLU A 44 -10.06 -9.75 9.34
N PRO A 45 -8.93 -10.49 9.37
CA PRO A 45 -7.61 -9.90 9.46
C PRO A 45 -7.31 -9.08 8.19
N LEU A 46 -6.87 -7.85 8.37
CA LEU A 46 -6.36 -6.99 7.30
C LEU A 46 -4.86 -6.81 7.50
N HIS A 47 -4.07 -7.45 6.64
CA HIS A 47 -2.66 -7.12 6.49
C HIS A 47 -2.56 -5.93 5.54
N ILE A 48 -2.40 -4.73 6.11
CA ILE A 48 -2.45 -3.47 5.36
C ILE A 48 -1.44 -3.42 4.21
N GLU A 49 -0.26 -4.00 4.39
CA GLU A 49 0.78 -4.13 3.37
C GLU A 49 0.24 -4.69 2.04
N HIS A 50 -0.57 -5.76 2.09
CA HIS A 50 -1.10 -6.38 0.88
C HIS A 50 -2.05 -5.45 0.12
N LEU A 51 -2.85 -4.68 0.85
CA LEU A 51 -3.75 -3.69 0.23
C LEU A 51 -2.97 -2.50 -0.33
N LEU A 52 -1.92 -2.05 0.35
CA LEU A 52 -1.02 -1.01 -0.16
C LEU A 52 -0.31 -1.47 -1.44
N ARG A 53 0.16 -2.72 -1.48
CA ARG A 53 0.77 -3.33 -2.66
C ARG A 53 -0.22 -3.38 -3.83
N ALA A 54 -1.46 -3.74 -3.55
CA ALA A 54 -2.55 -3.69 -4.54
C ALA A 54 -2.82 -2.26 -5.05
N ASN A 55 -2.77 -1.24 -4.18
CA ASN A 55 -2.90 0.15 -4.62
C ASN A 55 -1.72 0.59 -5.50
N VAL A 56 -0.49 0.22 -5.14
CA VAL A 56 0.72 0.48 -5.95
C VAL A 56 0.62 -0.18 -7.32
N GLU A 57 0.18 -1.43 -7.39
CA GLU A 57 -0.01 -2.16 -8.65
C GLU A 57 -1.07 -1.48 -9.53
N ALA A 58 -2.21 -1.08 -8.96
CA ALA A 58 -3.25 -0.36 -9.68
C ALA A 58 -2.71 0.96 -10.27
N ILE A 59 -1.90 1.71 -9.50
CA ILE A 59 -1.26 2.94 -9.98
C ILE A 59 -0.29 2.64 -11.13
N ALA A 60 0.59 1.66 -10.96
CA ALA A 60 1.59 1.28 -11.97
C ALA A 60 0.95 0.90 -13.31
N ARG A 61 -0.17 0.17 -13.27
CA ARG A 61 -0.91 -0.26 -14.47
C ARG A 61 -1.62 0.88 -15.20
N THR A 62 -1.81 2.04 -14.57
CA THR A 62 -2.28 3.21 -15.32
C THR A 62 -1.24 3.74 -16.31
N GLY A 63 0.06 3.51 -16.09
CA GLY A 63 1.13 3.85 -17.03
C GLY A 63 1.38 5.34 -17.30
N HIS A 64 0.61 6.25 -16.69
CA HIS A 64 0.60 7.68 -17.04
C HIS A 64 1.43 8.58 -16.11
N ASP A 65 1.87 8.08 -14.95
CA ASP A 65 2.55 8.91 -13.96
C ASP A 65 3.96 8.37 -13.67
N ARG A 66 4.97 9.13 -14.14
CA ARG A 66 6.41 8.86 -14.00
C ARG A 66 7.14 9.92 -13.17
N GLU A 67 6.41 10.89 -12.62
CA GLU A 67 7.02 11.97 -11.86
C GLU A 67 7.49 11.44 -10.51
N HIS A 68 8.69 11.85 -10.05
CA HIS A 68 9.20 11.42 -8.77
C HIS A 68 8.24 11.76 -7.62
N ALA A 69 8.05 10.81 -6.72
CA ALA A 69 7.15 10.93 -5.58
C ALA A 69 7.68 10.09 -4.42
N CYS A 70 7.63 10.63 -3.20
CA CYS A 70 7.80 9.88 -1.96
C CYS A 70 6.61 10.16 -1.05
N ARG A 71 5.98 9.10 -0.55
CA ARG A 71 4.78 9.17 0.29
C ARG A 71 5.03 8.34 1.54
N GLN A 72 4.94 8.96 2.71
CA GLN A 72 4.98 8.24 3.97
C GLN A 72 3.55 7.88 4.39
N LEU A 73 3.34 6.62 4.74
CA LEU A 73 2.12 6.14 5.38
C LEU A 73 2.49 5.68 6.80
N ASP A 74 1.78 6.18 7.80
CA ASP A 74 1.96 5.81 9.20
C ASP A 74 0.62 5.35 9.79
N PHE A 75 0.52 4.04 10.03
CA PHE A 75 -0.66 3.43 10.64
C PHE A 75 -0.43 3.08 12.12
N GLY A 76 0.58 3.68 12.75
CA GLY A 76 0.93 3.43 14.14
C GLY A 76 1.37 1.97 14.36
N PRO A 77 0.68 1.21 15.23
CA PRO A 77 1.06 -0.18 15.52
C PRO A 77 0.92 -1.12 14.32
N ASP A 78 0.09 -0.77 13.33
CA ASP A 78 -0.14 -1.58 12.13
C ASP A 78 0.97 -1.44 11.08
N GLY A 79 1.95 -0.56 11.33
CA GLY A 79 3.14 -0.42 10.51
C GLY A 79 3.29 0.94 9.84
N ARG A 80 4.47 1.12 9.25
CA ARG A 80 4.84 2.32 8.49
C ARG A 80 5.36 1.87 7.14
N TYR A 81 4.98 2.60 6.11
CA TYR A 81 5.29 2.23 4.73
C TYR A 81 5.65 3.46 3.92
N VAL A 82 6.49 3.25 2.92
CA VAL A 82 6.86 4.27 1.94
C VAL A 82 6.36 3.83 0.58
N ILE A 83 5.61 4.69 -0.09
CA ILE A 83 5.33 4.54 -1.52
C ILE A 83 6.21 5.50 -2.29
N GLU A 84 7.08 4.95 -3.12
CA GLU A 84 7.92 5.72 -4.03
C GLU A 84 7.51 5.49 -5.47
N GLY A 85 7.52 6.57 -6.26
CA GLY A 85 7.22 6.55 -7.68
C GLY A 85 8.25 7.35 -8.46
N GLY A 86 8.49 6.97 -9.71
CA GLY A 86 9.40 7.65 -10.63
C GLY A 86 9.49 6.95 -11.98
N GLU A 87 10.60 7.13 -12.69
CA GLU A 87 10.84 6.50 -13.99
C GLU A 87 10.85 4.96 -13.92
N ASP A 88 11.38 4.40 -12.84
CA ASP A 88 11.47 2.96 -12.58
C ASP A 88 10.15 2.31 -12.12
N GLY A 89 9.06 3.08 -12.13
CA GLY A 89 7.75 2.65 -11.69
C GLY A 89 7.46 2.97 -10.22
N TRP A 90 6.47 2.27 -9.66
CA TRP A 90 5.97 2.48 -8.31
C TRP A 90 6.36 1.31 -7.41
N ARG A 91 6.81 1.59 -6.19
CA ARG A 91 7.26 0.61 -5.20
C ARG A 91 6.69 0.89 -3.83
N LEU A 92 6.56 -0.17 -3.03
CA LEU A 92 6.19 -0.13 -1.62
C LEU A 92 7.36 -0.67 -0.81
N GLU A 93 7.77 0.05 0.23
CA GLU A 93 8.80 -0.36 1.16
C GLU A 93 8.30 -0.26 2.60
N ASP A 94 8.76 -1.17 3.47
CA ASP A 94 8.49 -1.10 4.90
C ASP A 94 9.39 -0.06 5.57
N GLY A 95 8.82 0.70 6.50
CA GLY A 95 9.54 1.63 7.37
C GLY A 95 9.31 3.11 7.06
N LEU A 96 10.40 3.87 7.17
CA LEU A 96 10.40 5.33 7.09
C LEU A 96 11.12 5.80 5.83
N ALA A 97 10.60 6.87 5.24
CA ALA A 97 11.18 7.49 4.06
C ALA A 97 12.63 7.96 4.34
N ALA A 98 13.55 7.60 3.44
CA ALA A 98 14.95 8.03 3.51
C ALA A 98 15.13 9.52 3.20
N ARG A 99 14.12 10.15 2.60
CA ARG A 99 14.05 11.59 2.28
C ARG A 99 12.74 12.19 2.79
N PRO A 100 12.64 13.52 2.94
CA PRO A 100 11.37 14.16 3.29
C PRO A 100 10.26 13.75 2.32
N PRO A 101 9.13 13.20 2.81
CA PRO A 101 8.04 12.78 1.94
C PRO A 101 7.25 14.00 1.43
N ASP A 102 6.75 13.92 0.20
CA ASP A 102 5.92 15.00 -0.37
C ASP A 102 4.50 14.95 0.23
N VAL A 103 4.07 13.79 0.73
CA VAL A 103 2.82 13.61 1.49
C VAL A 103 3.07 12.63 2.62
N THR A 104 2.58 12.97 3.81
CA THR A 104 2.44 12.00 4.90
C THR A 104 0.96 11.74 5.12
N VAL A 105 0.59 10.46 5.23
CA VAL A 105 -0.74 10.02 5.62
C VAL A 105 -0.62 9.33 6.97
N THR A 106 -1.37 9.80 7.95
CA THR A 106 -1.43 9.17 9.28
C THR A 106 -2.87 8.83 9.61
N GLY A 107 -3.13 7.62 10.12
CA GLY A 107 -4.47 7.24 10.55
C GLY A 107 -4.63 5.73 10.71
N PRO A 108 -5.86 5.24 10.92
CA PRO A 108 -6.09 3.83 11.24
C PRO A 108 -6.01 2.92 9.99
N ALA A 109 -5.17 1.88 10.02
CA ALA A 109 -5.08 0.91 8.90
C ALA A 109 -6.42 0.29 8.54
N ALA A 110 -7.24 -0.02 9.55
CA ALA A 110 -8.58 -0.60 9.38
C ALA A 110 -9.52 0.26 8.53
N ALA A 111 -9.30 1.58 8.44
CA ALA A 111 -10.14 2.46 7.61
C ALA A 111 -9.64 2.58 6.17
N TRP A 112 -8.43 2.11 5.87
CA TRP A 112 -7.82 2.21 4.54
C TRP A 112 -8.63 1.54 3.42
N PRO A 113 -9.25 0.35 3.61
CA PRO A 113 -10.11 -0.25 2.58
C PRO A 113 -11.27 0.66 2.16
N HIS A 114 -11.81 1.44 3.10
CA HIS A 114 -12.87 2.40 2.80
C HIS A 114 -12.35 3.67 2.15
N PHE A 115 -11.15 4.12 2.55
CA PHE A 115 -10.52 5.30 1.97
C PHE A 115 -10.07 5.07 0.53
N THR A 116 -9.45 3.93 0.22
CA THR A 116 -8.97 3.65 -1.14
C THR A 116 -10.11 3.52 -2.15
N MET A 117 -11.31 3.11 -1.71
CA MET A 117 -12.49 3.06 -2.58
C MET A 117 -13.04 4.46 -2.92
N GLU A 118 -12.85 5.44 -2.05
CA GLU A 118 -13.30 6.82 -2.25
C GLU A 118 -12.20 7.81 -1.82
N PRO A 119 -11.11 7.94 -2.60
CA PRO A 119 -9.93 8.69 -2.17
C PRO A 119 -10.14 10.19 -2.40
N THR A 120 -10.80 10.82 -1.44
CA THR A 120 -11.01 12.26 -1.34
C THR A 120 -10.47 12.78 -0.02
N ALA A 121 -10.10 14.08 0.04
CA ALA A 121 -9.66 14.70 1.28
C ALA A 121 -10.76 14.69 2.36
N PHE A 122 -12.02 14.87 1.94
CA PHE A 122 -13.17 14.77 2.83
C PHE A 122 -13.30 13.37 3.43
N ARG A 123 -13.25 12.33 2.59
CA ARG A 123 -13.35 10.94 3.06
C ARG A 123 -12.18 10.56 3.96
N ALA A 124 -10.97 11.01 3.64
CA ALA A 124 -9.81 10.83 4.48
C ALA A 124 -10.05 11.38 5.89
N SER A 125 -10.47 12.64 6.00
CA SER A 125 -10.77 13.27 7.29
C SER A 125 -11.90 12.56 8.04
N ALA A 126 -12.98 12.18 7.34
CA ALA A 126 -14.11 11.46 7.92
C ALA A 126 -13.73 10.08 8.47
N LEU A 127 -12.70 9.45 7.90
CA LEU A 127 -12.15 8.16 8.33
C LEU A 127 -11.00 8.29 9.34
N GLY A 128 -10.69 9.51 9.79
CA GLY A 128 -9.63 9.76 10.77
C GLY A 128 -8.21 9.81 10.19
N PHE A 129 -8.07 9.97 8.89
CA PHE A 129 -6.76 10.19 8.25
C PHE A 129 -6.39 11.68 8.24
N ALA A 130 -5.16 11.97 8.63
CA ALA A 130 -4.50 13.26 8.41
C ALA A 130 -3.59 13.17 7.18
N LEU A 131 -3.78 14.08 6.21
CA LEU A 131 -2.94 14.19 5.01
C LEU A 131 -2.17 15.51 5.06
N THR A 132 -0.85 15.44 5.20
CA THR A 132 0.04 16.61 5.24
C THR A 132 0.96 16.66 4.02
N GLY A 133 1.70 17.75 3.84
CA GLY A 133 2.52 18.02 2.65
C GLY A 133 1.88 19.05 1.71
N PRO A 134 2.52 19.46 0.60
CA PRO A 134 2.01 20.50 -0.29
C PRO A 134 0.65 20.13 -0.92
N ALA A 135 -0.23 21.12 -1.06
CA ALA A 135 -1.55 20.93 -1.71
C ALA A 135 -1.50 20.21 -3.08
N PRO A 136 -0.59 20.57 -4.02
CA PRO A 136 -0.49 19.83 -5.29
C PRO A 136 -0.06 18.38 -5.11
N ALA A 137 0.85 18.08 -4.18
CA ALA A 137 1.31 16.72 -3.89
C ALA A 137 0.18 15.86 -3.31
N ARG A 138 -0.62 16.42 -2.38
CA ARG A 138 -1.81 15.75 -1.83
C ARG A 138 -2.88 15.50 -2.90
N ALA A 139 -3.13 16.48 -3.78
CA ALA A 139 -4.07 16.32 -4.89
C ALA A 139 -3.63 15.24 -5.87
N ARG A 140 -2.33 15.20 -6.21
CA ARG A 140 -1.73 14.15 -7.05
C ARG A 140 -1.83 12.77 -6.39
N PHE A 141 -1.52 12.65 -5.10
CA PHE A 141 -1.68 11.41 -4.34
C PHE A 141 -3.11 10.87 -4.41
N LEU A 142 -4.11 11.69 -4.10
CA LEU A 142 -5.52 11.30 -4.17
C LEU A 142 -5.95 10.92 -5.59
N ARG A 143 -5.48 11.65 -6.61
CA ARG A 143 -5.75 11.36 -8.03
C ARG A 143 -5.21 9.99 -8.43
N LEU A 144 -3.99 9.65 -8.00
CA LEU A 144 -3.36 8.36 -8.30
C LEU A 144 -4.06 7.21 -7.57
N LEU A 145 -4.40 7.40 -6.30
CA LEU A 145 -5.10 6.38 -5.51
C LEU A 145 -6.46 5.97 -6.14
N ARG A 146 -7.09 6.86 -6.93
CA ARG A 146 -8.31 6.53 -7.74
C ARG A 146 -8.07 5.45 -8.79
N ALA A 147 -6.84 5.07 -9.09
CA ALA A 147 -6.56 3.93 -9.96
C ALA A 147 -7.13 2.62 -9.39
N PHE A 148 -7.12 2.46 -8.06
CA PHE A 148 -7.62 1.27 -7.39
C PHE A 148 -9.13 1.04 -7.57
N PRO A 149 -10.03 1.98 -7.21
CA PRO A 149 -11.47 1.77 -7.38
C PRO A 149 -11.89 1.66 -8.86
N ARG A 150 -11.09 2.17 -9.80
CA ARG A 150 -11.32 1.98 -11.25
C ARG A 150 -10.92 0.60 -11.74
N THR A 151 -10.07 -0.09 -11.00
CA THR A 151 -9.56 -1.42 -11.34
C THR A 151 -10.49 -2.51 -10.83
N VAL A 152 -11.01 -2.35 -9.61
CA VAL A 152 -11.90 -3.33 -8.98
C VAL A 152 -13.31 -3.20 -9.55
N GLY A 153 -13.96 -4.32 -9.89
CA GLY A 153 -15.35 -4.33 -10.36
C GLY A 153 -15.58 -3.90 -11.82
N GLN A 154 -14.61 -4.08 -12.70
CA GLN A 154 -14.74 -3.78 -14.15
C GLN A 154 -15.53 -4.83 -14.97
N ASP A 155 -16.24 -5.75 -14.32
CA ASP A 155 -16.97 -6.85 -14.97
C ASP A 155 -18.45 -6.92 -14.52
N THR A 156 -19.21 -5.85 -14.75
CA THR A 156 -20.69 -5.90 -14.83
C THR A 156 -21.15 -5.40 -16.17
#